data_AF-A0A3M1QEH7-F1
#
_entry.id   AF-A0A3M1QEH7-F1
#
_cell.length_a   1.000
_cell.length_b   1.000
_cell.length_c   1.000
_cell.angle_alpha   90.00
_cell.angle_beta   90.00
_cell.angle_gamma   90.00
#
_symmetry.space_group_name_H-M   'P 1'
#
loop_
_entity.id
_entity.type
_entity.pdbx_description
1 polymer ?
#
loop_
_entity_poly.entity_id
_entity_poly.type
_entity_poly.pdbx_seq_one_letter_code
_entity_poly.pdbx_strand_id
1 'polypeptide(L)' 'HAASEKLLDLVTMVVEPDSWAVNGGWGSIELFSGSLVVRNTADVHAQVFDLLQSLRDSEAIGGA' A
#
# COMPACT_ATOMS: atom_id res chain seq x y z
N HIS A 1 -11.46 -6.09 -9.57
CA HIS A 1 -11.33 -4.62 -9.56
C HIS A 1 -11.45 -4.06 -8.14
N ALA A 2 -12.48 -4.38 -7.34
CA ALA A 2 -12.65 -3.79 -6.00
C ALA A 2 -11.57 -4.11 -4.92
N ALA A 3 -10.91 -5.28 -4.98
CA ALA A 3 -9.93 -5.65 -3.95
C ALA A 3 -8.68 -4.76 -3.97
N SER A 4 -8.27 -4.31 -5.16
CA SER A 4 -7.05 -3.53 -5.35
C SER A 4 -7.20 -2.09 -4.89
N GLU A 5 -8.37 -1.49 -5.10
CA GLU A 5 -8.69 -0.14 -4.62
C GLU A 5 -8.71 -0.07 -3.10
N LYS A 6 -9.27 -1.11 -2.46
CA LYS A 6 -9.29 -1.21 -0.99
C LYS A 6 -7.89 -1.33 -0.40
N LEU A 7 -6.97 -1.99 -1.10
CA LEU A 7 -5.57 -2.12 -0.68
C LEU A 7 -4.83 -0.78 -0.76
N LEU A 8 -5.08 0.03 -1.80
CA LEU A 8 -4.54 1.39 -1.91
C LEU A 8 -4.96 2.25 -0.70
N ASP A 9 -6.25 2.25 -0.38
CA ASP A 9 -6.83 3.01 0.75
C ASP A 9 -6.20 2.58 2.08
N LEU A 10 -6.11 1.26 2.32
CA LEU A 10 -5.46 0.68 3.50
C LEU A 10 -4.01 1.13 3.64
N VAL A 11 -3.23 1.07 2.54
CA VAL A 11 -1.83 1.53 2.55
C VAL A 11 -1.76 3.00 2.91
N THR A 12 -2.60 3.86 2.31
CA THR A 12 -2.58 5.30 2.60
C THR A 12 -3.08 5.68 3.99
N MET A 13 -3.86 4.81 4.65
CA MET A 13 -4.34 5.03 6.02
C MET A 13 -3.36 4.51 7.07
N VAL A 14 -2.66 3.42 6.79
CA VAL A 14 -1.78 2.75 7.76
C VAL A 14 -0.34 3.24 7.67
N VAL A 15 0.18 3.42 6.46
CA VAL A 15 1.58 3.82 6.24
C VAL A 15 1.64 5.33 6.09
N GLU A 16 2.22 6.03 7.07
CA GLU A 16 2.56 7.46 7.00
C GLU A 16 1.48 8.30 6.30
N PRO A 17 0.25 8.38 6.85
CA PRO A 17 -0.91 8.96 6.18
C PRO A 17 -0.64 10.38 5.68
N ASP A 18 0.02 11.23 6.48
CA ASP A 18 0.35 12.61 6.11
C ASP A 18 1.34 12.73 4.93
N SER A 19 2.01 11.64 4.56
CA SER A 19 2.99 11.62 3.47
C SER A 19 2.34 11.55 2.09
N TRP A 20 1.07 11.12 2.00
CA TRP A 20 0.36 10.95 0.72
C TRP A 20 -0.33 12.22 0.23
N ALA A 21 -0.37 12.41 -1.08
CA ALA A 21 -1.01 13.57 -1.73
C ALA A 21 -2.50 13.73 -1.37
N VAL A 22 -3.21 12.61 -1.12
CA VAL A 22 -4.61 12.65 -0.68
C VAL A 22 -4.79 13.30 0.70
N ASN A 23 -3.74 13.34 1.52
CA ASN A 23 -3.71 13.92 2.86
C ASN A 23 -2.85 15.20 2.94
N GLY A 24 -2.42 15.74 1.79
CA GLY A 24 -1.62 16.98 1.72
C GLY A 24 -0.10 16.76 1.66
N GLY A 25 0.36 15.51 1.57
CA GLY A 25 1.76 15.16 1.34
C GLY A 25 2.19 15.19 -0.13
N TRP A 26 3.37 14.64 -0.42
CA TRP A 26 3.98 14.62 -1.76
C TRP A 26 4.03 13.22 -2.39
N GLY A 27 3.62 12.21 -1.61
CA GLY A 27 3.59 10.81 -2.02
C GLY A 27 2.43 10.51 -2.94
N SER A 28 2.58 9.51 -3.81
CA SER A 28 1.51 9.03 -4.69
C SER A 28 1.55 7.52 -4.78
N ILE A 29 0.37 6.91 -4.90
CA ILE A 29 0.21 5.46 -5.00
C ILE A 29 -0.89 5.17 -6.01
N GLU A 30 -0.59 4.32 -6.99
CA GLU A 30 -1.52 3.98 -8.06
C GLU A 30 -1.41 2.51 -8.44
N LEU A 31 -2.51 1.94 -8.93
CA LEU A 31 -2.53 0.60 -9.49
C LEU A 31 -2.37 0.67 -11.01
N PHE A 32 -1.32 0.04 -11.52
CA PHE A 32 -1.03 -0.03 -12.95
C PHE A 32 -0.88 -1.48 -13.41
N SER A 33 -1.80 -1.96 -14.25
CA SER A 33 -1.77 -3.31 -14.85
C SER A 33 -1.55 -4.44 -13.83
N GLY A 34 -2.15 -4.34 -12.64
CA GLY A 34 -2.00 -5.33 -11.57
C GLY A 34 -0.72 -5.19 -10.74
N SER A 35 0.08 -4.15 -10.98
CA SER A 35 1.23 -3.76 -10.17
C SER A 35 0.92 -2.49 -9.38
N LEU A 36 1.43 -2.39 -8.17
CA LEU A 36 1.27 -1.22 -7.32
C LEU A 36 2.49 -0.31 -7.51
N VAL A 37 2.26 0.91 -7.97
CA VAL A 37 3.31 1.91 -8.22
C VAL A 37 3.26 2.92 -7.08
N VAL A 38 4.34 2.98 -6.30
CA VAL A 38 4.49 3.91 -5.18
C VAL A 38 5.55 4.94 -5.52
N ARG A 39 5.26 6.21 -5.25
CA ARG A 39 6.22 7.30 -5.31
C ARG A 39 6.25 7.99 -3.96
N ASN A 40 7.21 7.63 -3.11
CA ASN A 40 7.46 8.27 -1.83
C ASN A 40 8.93 8.08 -1.41
N THR A 41 9.29 8.42 -0.17
CA THR A 41 10.63 8.21 0.42
C THR A 41 10.93 6.73 0.59
N ALA A 42 12.23 6.39 0.63
CA ALA A 42 12.68 5.00 0.79
C ALA A 42 12.16 4.32 2.07
N ASP A 43 11.98 5.11 3.13
CA ASP A 43 11.39 4.64 4.39
C ASP A 43 9.93 4.21 4.21
N VAL A 44 9.10 5.06 3.59
CA VAL A 44 7.71 4.72 3.26
C VAL A 44 7.65 3.48 2.37
N HIS A 45 8.55 3.34 1.39
CA HIS A 45 8.61 2.13 0.56
C HIS A 45 8.86 0.86 1.39
N ALA A 46 9.75 0.91 2.38
CA ALA A 46 10.00 -0.23 3.26
C ALA A 46 8.77 -0.59 4.11
N GLN A 47 8.07 0.41 4.64
CA GLN A 47 6.84 0.21 5.40
C GLN A 47 5.71 -0.38 4.54
N VAL A 48 5.54 0.12 3.29
CA VAL A 48 4.57 -0.46 2.35
C VAL A 48 4.90 -1.92 2.05
N PHE A 49 6.17 -2.25 1.84
CA PHE A 49 6.60 -3.62 1.59
C PHE A 49 6.29 -4.55 2.77
N ASP A 50 6.60 -4.13 3.99
CA ASP A 50 6.32 -4.90 5.22
C ASP A 50 4.81 -5.16 5.42
N LEU A 51 3.98 -4.15 5.19
CA LEU A 51 2.52 -4.28 5.24
C LEU A 51 2.01 -5.30 4.21
N LEU A 52 2.47 -5.20 2.96
CA LEU A 52 2.05 -6.12 1.89
C LEU A 52 2.52 -7.56 2.16
N GLN A 53 3.71 -7.73 2.73
CA GLN A 53 4.21 -9.03 3.13
C GLN A 53 3.32 -9.64 4.22
N SER A 54 3.03 -8.87 5.28
CA SER A 54 2.17 -9.30 6.39
C SER A 54 0.75 -9.69 5.94
N LEU A 55 0.17 -8.95 4.99
CA LEU A 55 -1.12 -9.31 4.38
C LEU A 55 -1.04 -10.63 3.61
N ARG A 56 0.05 -10.84 2.86
CA ARG A 56 0.23 -12.06 2.08
C ARG A 56 0.48 -13.29 2.94
N ASP A 57 1.24 -13.16 4.03
CA ASP A 57 1.39 -14.21 5.03
C ASP A 57 0.04 -14.56 5.68
N SER A 58 -0.79 -13.55 5.95
CA SER A 58 -2.13 -13.73 6.52
C SER A 58 -3.14 -14.38 5.55
N GLU A 59 -3.03 -14.12 4.25
CA GLU A 59 -3.85 -14.80 3.23
C GLU A 59 -3.35 -16.22 2.94
N ALA A 60 -2.03 -16.45 3.01
CA ALA A 60 -1.44 -17.77 2.80
C ALA A 60 -1.84 -18.80 3.88
N ILE A 61 -2.08 -18.35 5.12
CA ILE A 61 -2.56 -19.21 6.22
C ILE A 61 -4.08 -19.48 6.19
N GLY A 62 -4.86 -18.73 5.40
CA GLY A 62 -6.31 -18.90 5.29
C GLY A 62 -6.76 -19.82 4.16
N GLY A 63 -5.84 -20.29 3.31
CA GLY A 63 -6.11 -21.08 2.12
C GLY A 63 -5.62 -22.54 2.15
N ALA A 64 -5.22 -23.06 3.32
CA ALA A 64 -4.71 -24.43 3.50
C ALA A 64 -5.73 -25.36 4.17
#